data_AF-A0AA42WH82-F1
#
_entry.id   AF-A0AA42WH82-F1
#
_cell.length_a   1.000
_cell.length_b   1.000
_cell.length_c   1.000
_cell.angle_alpha   90.00
_cell.angle_beta   90.00
_cell.angle_gamma   90.00
#
_symmetry.space_group_name_H-M   'P 1'
#
loop_
_entity.id
_entity.type
_entity.pdbx_description
1 polymer ?
#
loop_
_entity_poly.entity_id
_entity_poly.type
_entity_poly.pdbx_seq_one_letter_code
_entity_poly.pdbx_strand_id
1 'polypeptide(L)'
;MPVLAGGAASASAASPDRLRGERYEFALPAQPLGDSLEAIGHLAGVAVLVDERHARQRAPALSGRHTVMEALRRLLDGSGLRIRQTDGEAIVVYAPAADGTARQPANGAAPLKVEDIPGARAGGADFSAYIGRLQKAILRTLCGNAAAQPGGYRLALQLRLDDGGHVARMRLLDTTGSDRVDMAVTRAITGMDVGAPPPAGMPQPVSVLLLPGGTHCAAPRRPAE
;
A
#
# COMPACT_ATOMS: atom_id res chain seq x y z
N MET A 1 45.34 28.83 -23.64
CA MET A 1 44.06 29.21 -24.29
C MET A 1 43.99 28.45 -25.61
N PRO A 2 42.93 27.68 -25.92
CA PRO A 2 41.52 27.95 -25.66
C PRO A 2 40.78 26.89 -24.81
N VAL A 3 39.53 27.21 -24.52
CA VAL A 3 38.55 26.58 -23.64
C VAL A 3 37.62 25.68 -24.47
N LEU A 4 37.21 24.53 -23.94
CA LEU A 4 35.99 23.83 -24.38
C LEU A 4 35.13 23.45 -23.15
N ALA A 5 34.08 24.24 -22.96
CA ALA A 5 32.84 23.88 -22.26
C ALA A 5 32.22 22.66 -22.97
N GLY A 6 31.56 21.72 -22.31
CA GLY A 6 30.32 21.88 -21.56
C GLY A 6 29.33 20.85 -22.11
N GLY A 7 28.65 20.10 -21.23
CA GLY A 7 27.71 19.07 -21.65
C GLY A 7 27.29 18.15 -20.51
N ALA A 8 26.81 18.71 -19.41
CA ALA A 8 26.05 17.93 -18.45
C ALA A 8 24.74 17.53 -19.14
N ALA A 9 24.59 16.26 -19.49
CA ALA A 9 23.31 15.69 -19.88
C ALA A 9 22.40 15.74 -18.64
N SER A 10 21.60 16.79 -18.52
CA SER A 10 20.48 16.82 -17.59
C SER A 10 19.53 15.70 -17.99
N ALA A 11 19.52 14.61 -17.22
CA ALA A 11 18.37 13.74 -17.13
C ALA A 11 17.21 14.61 -16.63
N SER A 12 16.42 15.13 -17.57
CA SER A 12 15.16 15.79 -17.24
C SER A 12 14.29 14.73 -16.59
N ALA A 13 14.13 14.80 -15.27
CA ALA A 13 12.92 14.28 -14.64
C ALA A 13 11.74 14.85 -15.42
N ALA A 14 10.90 13.99 -16.01
CA ALA A 14 9.80 14.43 -16.82
C ALA A 14 8.79 15.10 -15.90
N SER A 15 8.76 16.43 -15.94
CA SER A 15 7.79 17.22 -15.19
C SER A 15 6.36 16.70 -15.44
N PRO A 16 5.50 16.58 -14.42
CA PRO A 16 4.12 16.07 -14.54
C PRO A 16 3.24 16.89 -15.50
N ASP A 17 3.71 18.10 -15.86
CA ASP A 17 3.11 18.97 -16.87
C ASP A 17 3.19 18.38 -18.29
N ARG A 18 4.28 17.64 -18.61
CA ARG A 18 4.51 17.06 -19.93
C ARG A 18 3.47 16.00 -20.29
N LEU A 19 3.05 15.21 -19.29
CA LEU A 19 1.99 14.18 -19.43
C LEU A 19 0.61 14.76 -19.75
N ARG A 20 0.39 16.05 -19.46
CA ARG A 20 -0.86 16.76 -19.69
C ARG A 20 -0.80 17.68 -20.92
N GLY A 21 0.39 18.12 -21.32
CA GLY A 21 0.58 19.04 -22.45
C GLY A 21 0.96 18.35 -23.76
N GLU A 22 1.73 17.26 -23.71
CA GLU A 22 2.29 16.63 -24.90
C GLU A 22 1.31 15.61 -25.50
N ARG A 23 1.03 15.75 -26.80
CA ARG A 23 0.13 14.87 -27.55
C ARG A 23 0.94 13.87 -28.34
N TYR A 24 0.71 12.60 -28.08
CA TYR A 24 1.30 11.48 -28.81
C TYR A 24 0.26 10.87 -29.74
N GLU A 25 0.73 10.31 -30.84
CA GLU A 25 -0.12 9.55 -31.74
C GLU A 25 -0.17 8.10 -31.25
N PHE A 26 -1.35 7.66 -30.84
CA PHE A 26 -1.57 6.29 -30.37
C PHE A 26 -2.31 5.51 -31.44
N ALA A 27 -1.85 4.29 -31.70
CA ALA A 27 -2.49 3.32 -32.59
C ALA A 27 -2.47 1.95 -31.91
N LEU A 28 -3.30 1.80 -30.87
CA LEU A 28 -3.38 0.60 -30.03
C LEU A 28 -4.61 -0.22 -30.45
N PRO A 29 -4.44 -1.49 -30.86
CA PRO A 29 -5.56 -2.38 -31.16
C PRO A 29 -6.28 -2.81 -29.87
N ALA A 30 -7.44 -3.45 -30.00
CA ALA A 30 -8.20 -3.98 -28.87
C ALA A 30 -7.48 -5.20 -28.27
N GLN A 31 -6.59 -4.94 -27.31
CA GLN A 31 -5.68 -5.90 -26.71
C GLN A 31 -5.85 -5.93 -25.18
N PRO A 32 -5.14 -6.80 -24.44
CA PRO A 32 -5.19 -6.77 -22.98
C PRO A 32 -4.78 -5.39 -22.45
N LEU A 33 -5.42 -4.99 -21.35
CA LEU A 33 -5.21 -3.69 -20.72
C LEU A 33 -3.74 -3.52 -20.33
N GLY A 34 -3.10 -4.58 -19.83
CA GLY A 34 -1.67 -4.60 -19.49
C GLY A 34 -0.79 -4.17 -20.66
N ASP A 35 -0.91 -4.82 -21.81
CA ASP A 35 -0.14 -4.49 -23.02
C ASP A 35 -0.39 -3.06 -23.50
N SER A 36 -1.63 -2.58 -23.39
CA SER A 36 -1.98 -1.21 -23.79
C SER A 36 -1.37 -0.15 -22.86
N LEU A 37 -1.37 -0.42 -21.55
CA LEU A 37 -0.79 0.47 -20.54
C LEU A 37 0.74 0.48 -20.63
N GLU A 38 1.36 -0.67 -20.89
CA GLU A 38 2.81 -0.78 -21.09
C GLU A 38 3.26 0.02 -22.32
N ALA A 39 2.57 -0.12 -23.46
CA ALA A 39 2.87 0.63 -24.67
C ALA A 39 2.74 2.16 -24.45
N ILE A 40 1.72 2.60 -23.72
CA ILE A 40 1.56 4.02 -23.36
C ILE A 40 2.68 4.49 -22.43
N GLY A 41 3.03 3.69 -21.41
CA GLY A 41 4.13 3.98 -20.48
C GLY A 41 5.47 4.11 -21.19
N HIS A 42 5.75 3.22 -22.14
CA HIS A 42 6.97 3.23 -22.94
C HIS A 42 7.08 4.46 -23.86
N LEU A 43 5.96 4.93 -24.43
CA LEU A 43 5.92 6.15 -25.24
C LEU A 43 6.10 7.42 -24.40
N ALA A 44 5.53 7.44 -23.20
CA ALA A 44 5.51 8.60 -22.31
C ALA A 44 6.70 8.65 -21.33
N GLY A 45 7.51 7.60 -21.26
CA GLY A 45 8.63 7.47 -20.32
C GLY A 45 8.20 7.28 -18.86
N VAL A 46 6.99 6.77 -18.60
CA VAL A 46 6.43 6.61 -17.25
C VAL A 46 6.14 5.16 -16.91
N ALA A 47 6.35 4.81 -15.64
CA ALA A 47 6.02 3.48 -15.14
C ALA A 47 4.52 3.38 -14.83
N VAL A 48 3.79 2.53 -15.54
CA VAL A 48 2.35 2.31 -15.29
C VAL A 48 2.16 0.99 -14.54
N LEU A 49 1.66 1.09 -13.31
CA LEU A 49 1.42 -0.03 -12.40
C LEU A 49 -0.06 -0.41 -12.44
N VAL A 50 -0.35 -1.67 -12.74
CA VAL A 50 -1.69 -2.24 -12.75
C VAL A 50 -1.67 -3.64 -12.14
N ASP A 51 -2.72 -3.97 -11.38
CA ASP A 51 -2.88 -5.30 -10.79
C ASP A 51 -3.13 -6.35 -11.88
N GLU A 52 -2.51 -7.53 -11.81
CA GLU A 52 -2.57 -8.56 -12.87
C GLU A 52 -3.99 -8.97 -13.27
N ARG A 53 -4.93 -8.96 -12.32
CA ARG A 53 -6.34 -9.27 -12.58
C ARG A 53 -7.01 -8.25 -13.50
N HIS A 54 -6.58 -7.00 -13.44
CA HIS A 54 -7.06 -5.91 -14.29
C HIS A 54 -6.24 -5.84 -15.58
N ALA A 55 -4.95 -6.15 -15.53
CA ALA A 55 -4.08 -6.21 -16.72
C ALA A 55 -4.61 -7.21 -17.78
N ARG A 56 -5.22 -8.31 -17.35
CA ARG A 56 -5.85 -9.30 -18.24
C ARG A 56 -7.21 -8.89 -18.81
N GLN A 57 -7.79 -7.77 -18.36
CA GLN A 57 -9.05 -7.29 -18.93
C GLN A 57 -8.83 -6.79 -20.35
N ARG A 58 -9.85 -6.91 -21.20
CA ARG A 58 -9.78 -6.46 -22.58
C ARG A 58 -9.99 -4.95 -22.64
N ALA A 59 -9.00 -4.22 -23.16
CA ALA A 59 -9.13 -2.81 -23.41
C ALA A 59 -9.72 -2.54 -24.81
N PRO A 60 -10.47 -1.45 -24.98
CA PRO A 60 -10.93 -1.01 -26.29
C PRO A 60 -9.74 -0.53 -27.15
N ALA A 61 -9.90 -0.58 -28.46
CA ALA A 61 -8.92 -0.01 -29.37
C ALA A 61 -8.86 1.52 -29.17
N LEU A 62 -7.64 2.06 -29.07
CA LEU A 62 -7.39 3.49 -28.95
C LEU A 62 -6.59 3.97 -30.15
N SER A 63 -7.19 4.84 -30.94
CA SER A 63 -6.53 5.43 -32.11
C SER A 63 -6.75 6.94 -32.16
N GLY A 64 -5.67 7.68 -32.40
CA GLY A 64 -5.70 9.14 -32.55
C GLY A 64 -4.62 9.86 -31.75
N ARG A 65 -4.58 11.19 -31.91
CA ARG A 65 -3.70 12.06 -31.15
C ARG A 65 -4.31 12.38 -29.78
N HIS A 66 -3.70 11.87 -28.72
CA HIS A 66 -4.14 12.08 -27.35
C HIS A 66 -2.96 12.47 -26.46
N THR A 67 -3.26 13.14 -25.35
CA THR A 67 -2.31 13.25 -24.25
C THR A 67 -2.24 11.92 -23.51
N VAL A 68 -1.16 11.65 -22.79
CA VAL A 68 -1.00 10.41 -22.00
C VAL A 68 -2.16 10.25 -21.01
N MET A 69 -2.58 11.35 -20.40
CA MET A 69 -3.71 11.35 -19.47
C MET A 69 -5.09 11.14 -20.13
N GLU A 70 -5.31 11.69 -21.32
CA GLU A 70 -6.54 11.40 -22.09
C GLU A 70 -6.56 9.97 -22.59
N ALA A 71 -5.43 9.47 -23.10
CA ALA A 71 -5.28 8.11 -23.58
C ALA A 71 -5.63 7.11 -22.47
N LEU A 72 -5.01 7.24 -21.29
CA LEU A 72 -5.29 6.40 -20.14
C LEU A 72 -6.75 6.49 -19.68
N ARG A 73 -7.35 7.68 -19.66
CA ARG A 73 -8.76 7.86 -19.28
C ARG A 73 -9.71 7.15 -20.25
N ARG A 74 -9.48 7.26 -21.56
CA ARG A 74 -10.29 6.55 -22.57
C ARG A 74 -10.11 5.05 -22.49
N LEU A 75 -8.89 4.59 -22.22
CA LEU A 75 -8.56 3.17 -22.18
C LEU A 75 -9.16 2.47 -20.95
N LEU A 76 -9.34 3.23 -19.87
CA LEU A 76 -10.02 2.78 -18.63
C LEU A 76 -11.52 3.11 -18.62
N ASP A 77 -12.03 3.75 -19.67
CA ASP A 77 -13.45 4.04 -19.84
C ASP A 77 -14.22 2.73 -20.04
N GLY A 78 -15.27 2.53 -19.26
CA GLY A 78 -16.02 1.27 -19.23
C GLY A 78 -15.39 0.14 -18.39
N SER A 79 -14.11 0.22 -18.01
CA SER A 79 -13.46 -0.74 -17.09
C SER A 79 -13.76 -0.46 -15.62
N GLY A 80 -14.28 0.75 -15.33
CA GLY A 80 -14.53 1.24 -13.98
C GLY A 80 -13.26 1.61 -13.22
N LEU A 81 -12.08 1.56 -13.84
CA LEU A 81 -10.79 1.80 -13.22
C LEU A 81 -10.46 3.30 -13.13
N ARG A 82 -9.64 3.68 -12.14
CA ARG A 82 -9.16 5.04 -11.87
C ARG A 82 -7.65 5.07 -11.89
N ILE A 83 -7.13 6.27 -12.11
CA ILE A 83 -5.70 6.54 -12.23
C ILE A 83 -5.27 7.44 -11.09
N ARG A 84 -4.13 7.15 -10.47
CA ARG A 84 -3.45 8.03 -9.50
C ARG A 84 -2.00 8.18 -9.91
N GLN A 85 -1.55 9.42 -10.00
CA GLN A 85 -0.13 9.72 -10.19
C GLN A 85 0.56 9.75 -8.83
N THR A 86 1.75 9.19 -8.77
CA THR A 86 2.65 9.23 -7.60
C THR A 86 3.72 10.30 -7.83
N ASP A 87 4.32 10.84 -6.77
CA ASP A 87 5.35 11.90 -6.84
C ASP A 87 6.63 11.52 -7.62
N GLY A 88 6.80 10.24 -8.00
CA GLY A 88 7.98 9.70 -8.68
C GLY A 88 7.72 9.18 -10.10
N GLU A 89 7.01 9.93 -10.96
CA GLU A 89 6.80 9.59 -12.39
C GLU A 89 6.11 8.22 -12.64
N ALA A 90 5.41 7.71 -11.63
CA ALA A 90 4.66 6.46 -11.69
C ALA A 90 3.16 6.71 -11.70
N ILE A 91 2.44 5.94 -12.52
CA ILE A 91 0.99 6.00 -12.69
C ILE A 91 0.39 4.69 -12.19
N VAL A 92 -0.44 4.74 -11.15
CA VAL A 92 -1.12 3.56 -10.59
C VAL A 92 -2.56 3.50 -11.07
N VAL A 93 -2.95 2.36 -11.64
CA VAL A 93 -4.32 2.05 -12.08
C VAL A 93 -5.01 1.14 -11.05
N TYR A 94 -6.12 1.59 -10.49
CA TYR A 94 -6.86 0.89 -9.43
C TYR A 94 -8.38 0.98 -9.66
N ALA A 95 -9.14 -0.01 -9.21
CA ALA A 95 -10.59 0.10 -9.18
C ALA A 95 -11.02 0.99 -7.99
N PRO A 96 -11.80 2.07 -8.20
CA PRO A 96 -12.55 2.69 -7.12
C PRO A 96 -13.59 1.67 -6.66
N ALA A 97 -13.71 1.46 -5.35
CA ALA A 97 -14.88 0.79 -4.81
C ALA A 97 -16.11 1.60 -5.27
N ALA A 98 -17.04 0.97 -5.98
CA ALA A 98 -18.19 1.65 -6.55
C ALA A 98 -18.95 2.40 -5.44
N ASP A 99 -19.07 3.73 -5.58
CA ASP A 99 -19.98 4.55 -4.80
C ASP A 99 -21.42 4.08 -5.05
N GLY A 100 -21.94 3.30 -4.11
CA GLY A 100 -23.34 2.92 -4.00
C GLY A 100 -23.89 3.42 -2.66
N THR A 101 -24.87 4.30 -2.75
CA THR A 101 -25.67 4.84 -1.64
C THR A 101 -26.09 3.77 -0.62
N ALA A 102 -25.72 3.98 0.64
CA ALA A 102 -26.37 3.53 1.88
C ALA A 102 -26.76 2.03 2.04
N ARG A 103 -25.85 1.20 2.59
CA ARG A 103 -26.07 0.35 3.79
C ARG A 103 -24.81 -0.50 4.08
N GLN A 104 -24.25 -0.37 5.28
CA GLN A 104 -23.58 -1.50 5.95
C GLN A 104 -24.71 -2.47 6.38
N PRO A 105 -24.58 -3.82 6.31
CA PRO A 105 -23.46 -4.56 6.88
C PRO A 105 -22.96 -5.82 6.13
N ALA A 106 -21.85 -6.33 6.66
CA ALA A 106 -21.39 -7.73 6.64
C ALA A 106 -20.79 -8.33 5.35
N ASN A 107 -19.58 -8.86 5.55
CA ASN A 107 -18.92 -9.98 4.87
C ASN A 107 -18.62 -9.87 3.36
N GLY A 108 -17.32 -9.82 3.07
CA GLY A 108 -16.80 -10.02 1.72
C GLY A 108 -15.61 -9.15 1.37
N ALA A 109 -14.82 -8.68 2.34
CA ALA A 109 -13.52 -8.11 2.01
C ALA A 109 -12.64 -9.23 1.46
N ALA A 110 -12.46 -9.27 0.13
CA ALA A 110 -11.34 -9.97 -0.46
C ALA A 110 -10.08 -9.55 0.31
N PRO A 111 -9.23 -10.51 0.73
CA PRO A 111 -8.11 -10.21 1.59
C PRO A 111 -7.27 -9.15 0.89
N LEU A 112 -7.13 -7.99 1.53
CA LEU A 112 -6.10 -7.05 1.16
C LEU A 112 -4.81 -7.84 1.28
N LYS A 113 -4.19 -8.12 0.13
CA LYS A 113 -2.88 -8.75 0.11
C LYS A 113 -1.97 -7.84 0.92
N VAL A 114 -1.20 -8.44 1.81
CA VAL A 114 -0.24 -7.75 2.69
C VAL A 114 0.72 -6.86 1.86
N GLU A 115 0.85 -7.14 0.57
CA GLU A 115 1.55 -6.34 -0.44
C GLU A 115 0.98 -4.93 -0.71
N ASP A 116 -0.29 -4.63 -0.44
CA ASP A 116 -0.94 -3.34 -0.81
C ASP A 116 -0.83 -2.25 0.29
N ILE A 117 -0.11 -2.53 1.37
CA ILE A 117 0.11 -1.58 2.46
C ILE A 117 1.54 -1.05 2.34
N PRO A 118 1.73 0.25 2.06
CA PRO A 118 3.06 0.86 2.09
C PRO A 118 3.74 0.59 3.45
N GLY A 119 4.81 -0.20 3.42
CA GLY A 119 5.58 -0.62 4.60
C GLY A 119 5.27 -2.00 5.19
N ALA A 120 4.27 -2.75 4.69
CA ALA A 120 3.98 -4.11 5.20
C ALA A 120 4.94 -5.20 4.67
N ARG A 121 5.74 -4.88 3.66
CA ARG A 121 7.00 -5.57 3.36
C ARG A 121 8.06 -4.53 3.05
N ALA A 122 8.65 -3.98 4.10
CA ALA A 122 9.82 -3.15 3.96
C ALA A 122 11.03 -4.05 3.68
N GLY A 123 11.37 -4.20 2.39
CA GLY A 123 12.67 -4.68 1.90
C GLY A 123 12.88 -6.19 1.89
N GLY A 124 13.37 -6.69 0.76
CA GLY A 124 13.79 -8.09 0.61
C GLY A 124 14.81 -8.52 1.68
N ALA A 125 14.70 -9.79 2.08
CA ALA A 125 15.65 -10.60 2.84
C ALA A 125 16.42 -9.93 4.00
N ASP A 126 15.96 -10.18 5.25
CA ASP A 126 16.72 -10.34 6.52
C ASP A 126 15.93 -9.89 7.77
N PHE A 127 14.85 -9.11 7.61
CA PHE A 127 14.08 -8.57 8.75
C PHE A 127 12.94 -9.46 9.24
N SER A 128 12.65 -10.59 8.58
CA SER A 128 11.51 -11.48 8.88
C SER A 128 11.56 -12.04 10.31
N ALA A 129 12.75 -12.34 10.82
CA ALA A 129 12.95 -12.79 12.20
C ALA A 129 12.54 -11.70 13.22
N TYR A 130 12.84 -10.43 12.92
CA TYR A 130 12.45 -9.30 13.74
C TYR A 130 10.95 -9.03 13.64
N ILE A 131 10.37 -9.07 12.43
CA ILE A 131 8.92 -8.96 12.22
C ILE A 131 8.16 -10.04 13.00
N GLY A 132 8.64 -11.28 13.01
CA GLY A 132 8.07 -12.36 13.80
C GLY A 132 8.12 -12.12 15.31
N ARG A 133 9.17 -11.45 15.81
CA ARG A 133 9.26 -11.01 17.22
C ARG A 133 8.26 -9.90 17.51
N LEU A 134 8.22 -8.87 16.66
CA LEU A 134 7.30 -7.75 16.79
C LEU A 134 5.85 -8.23 16.83
N GLN A 135 5.45 -9.11 15.90
CA GLN A 135 4.11 -9.68 15.88
C GLN A 135 3.79 -10.48 17.15
N LYS A 136 4.73 -11.29 17.65
CA LYS A 136 4.55 -12.03 18.93
C LYS A 136 4.45 -11.08 20.13
N ALA A 137 5.24 -10.01 20.17
CA ALA A 137 5.18 -9.03 21.24
C ALA A 137 3.82 -8.32 21.26
N ILE A 138 3.35 -7.86 20.10
CA ILE A 138 2.02 -7.25 19.95
C ILE A 138 0.93 -8.22 20.39
N LEU A 139 0.99 -9.48 19.95
CA LEU A 139 0.00 -10.50 20.32
C LEU A 139 -0.04 -10.77 21.82
N ARG A 140 1.12 -10.95 22.47
CA ARG A 140 1.17 -11.17 23.92
C ARG A 140 0.56 -10.00 24.68
N THR A 141 0.89 -8.78 24.26
CA THR A 141 0.42 -7.56 24.93
C THR A 141 -1.09 -7.36 24.76
N LEU A 142 -1.61 -7.56 23.55
CA LEU A 142 -3.05 -7.44 23.29
C LEU A 142 -3.86 -8.58 23.93
N CYS A 143 -3.33 -9.80 23.94
CA CYS A 143 -3.98 -10.94 24.60
C CYS A 143 -3.98 -10.85 26.13
N GLY A 144 -3.05 -10.10 26.72
CA GLY A 144 -3.08 -9.77 28.15
C GLY A 144 -4.13 -8.73 28.53
N ASN A 145 -4.80 -8.11 27.56
CA ASN A 145 -5.74 -7.02 27.79
C ASN A 145 -7.10 -7.33 27.14
N ALA A 146 -8.06 -7.76 27.97
CA ALA A 146 -9.40 -8.15 27.51
C ALA A 146 -10.14 -7.03 26.75
N ALA A 147 -9.84 -5.75 27.03
CA ALA A 147 -10.45 -4.61 26.35
C ALA A 147 -9.85 -4.33 24.96
N ALA A 148 -8.69 -4.90 24.66
CA ALA A 148 -7.94 -4.73 23.41
C ALA A 148 -7.73 -6.08 22.69
N GLN A 149 -8.62 -7.05 22.96
CA GLN A 149 -8.44 -8.40 22.49
C GLN A 149 -8.71 -8.51 20.98
N PRO A 150 -7.76 -9.04 20.19
CA PRO A 150 -7.96 -9.21 18.76
C PRO A 150 -9.05 -10.24 18.46
N GLY A 151 -9.80 -10.03 17.38
CA GLY A 151 -10.77 -11.00 16.87
C GLY A 151 -11.98 -10.38 16.18
N GLY A 152 -12.48 -9.26 16.69
CA GLY A 152 -13.71 -8.61 16.19
C GLY A 152 -13.50 -7.37 15.32
N TYR A 153 -12.27 -6.90 15.18
CA TYR A 153 -11.98 -5.64 14.50
C TYR A 153 -10.78 -5.76 13.56
N ARG A 154 -10.78 -4.89 12.54
CA ARG A 154 -9.63 -4.60 11.70
C ARG A 154 -8.93 -3.37 12.29
N LEU A 155 -7.60 -3.38 12.34
CA LEU A 155 -6.86 -2.23 12.83
C LEU A 155 -5.54 -2.06 12.08
N ALA A 156 -5.35 -0.90 11.45
CA ALA A 156 -4.07 -0.51 10.87
C ALA A 156 -3.37 0.48 11.81
N LEU A 157 -2.10 0.24 12.11
CA LEU A 157 -1.31 1.07 13.02
C LEU A 157 0.15 1.19 12.56
N GLN A 158 0.77 2.32 12.86
CA GLN A 158 2.17 2.60 12.62
C GLN A 158 2.94 2.69 13.94
N LEU A 159 4.11 2.05 13.96
CA LEU A 159 5.00 1.97 15.11
C LEU A 159 6.36 2.55 14.75
N ARG A 160 6.86 3.45 15.58
CA ARG A 160 8.26 3.87 15.59
C ARG A 160 8.92 3.24 16.80
N LEU A 161 10.01 2.51 16.55
CA LEU A 161 10.81 1.87 17.59
C LEU A 161 12.06 2.69 17.86
N ASP A 162 12.45 2.80 19.12
CA ASP A 162 13.74 3.39 19.49
C ASP A 162 14.89 2.39 19.31
N ASP A 163 16.12 2.86 19.56
CA ASP A 163 17.35 2.07 19.46
C ASP A 163 17.41 0.93 20.48
N GLY A 164 16.53 0.91 21.49
CA GLY A 164 16.39 -0.16 22.48
C GLY A 164 15.33 -1.20 22.09
N GLY A 165 14.51 -0.95 21.06
CA GLY A 165 13.40 -1.83 20.68
C GLY A 165 12.09 -1.53 21.41
N HIS A 166 11.94 -0.37 22.03
CA HIS A 166 10.69 0.07 22.63
C HIS A 166 9.87 0.90 21.64
N VAL A 167 8.54 0.84 21.76
CA VAL A 167 7.64 1.67 20.96
C VAL A 167 7.70 3.13 21.45
N ALA A 168 8.51 3.94 20.77
CA ALA A 168 8.68 5.37 21.02
C ALA A 168 7.48 6.21 20.55
N ARG A 169 6.85 5.81 19.43
CA ARG A 169 5.65 6.47 18.93
C ARG A 169 4.71 5.46 18.28
N MET A 170 3.44 5.55 18.61
CA MET A 170 2.36 4.81 17.97
C MET A 170 1.39 5.78 17.31
N ARG A 171 0.88 5.42 16.13
CA ARG A 171 -0.23 6.11 15.48
C ARG A 171 -1.22 5.10 14.94
N LEU A 172 -2.50 5.26 15.28
CA LEU A 172 -3.60 4.55 14.63
C LEU A 172 -3.80 5.14 13.22
N LEU A 173 -3.82 4.27 12.22
CA LEU A 173 -4.13 4.64 10.83
C LEU A 173 -5.62 4.49 10.51
N ASP A 174 -6.32 3.66 11.30
CA ASP A 174 -7.75 3.39 11.18
C ASP A 174 -8.34 3.19 12.59
N THR A 175 -9.67 3.24 12.73
CA THR A 175 -10.36 3.02 14.02
C THR A 175 -10.91 1.60 14.09
N THR A 176 -10.92 1.00 15.28
CA THR A 176 -11.61 -0.29 15.49
C THR A 176 -13.14 -0.18 15.46
N GLY A 177 -13.69 1.04 15.37
CA GLY A 177 -15.11 1.33 15.51
C GLY A 177 -15.56 1.47 16.97
N SER A 178 -14.62 1.50 17.92
CA SER A 178 -14.88 1.69 19.35
C SER A 178 -13.74 2.46 20.01
N ASP A 179 -14.03 3.67 20.51
CA ASP A 179 -13.04 4.51 21.21
C ASP A 179 -12.45 3.80 22.44
N ARG A 180 -13.24 2.95 23.09
CA ARG A 180 -12.79 2.16 24.25
C ARG A 180 -11.71 1.16 23.86
N VAL A 181 -11.90 0.48 22.73
CA VAL A 181 -10.93 -0.49 22.20
C VAL A 181 -9.70 0.25 21.67
N ASP A 182 -9.89 1.35 20.93
CA ASP A 182 -8.79 2.17 20.41
C ASP A 182 -7.89 2.67 21.55
N MET A 183 -8.46 3.24 22.61
CA MET A 183 -7.71 3.67 23.80
C MET A 183 -7.05 2.51 24.55
N ALA A 184 -7.67 1.33 24.59
CA ALA A 184 -7.08 0.16 25.23
C ALA A 184 -5.88 -0.34 24.44
N VAL A 185 -5.99 -0.39 23.10
CA VAL A 185 -4.90 -0.79 22.20
C VAL A 185 -3.75 0.21 22.26
N THR A 186 -4.04 1.52 22.21
CA THR A 186 -3.01 2.56 22.34
C THR A 186 -2.24 2.40 23.65
N ARG A 187 -2.95 2.31 24.78
CA ARG A 187 -2.30 2.16 26.09
C ARG A 187 -1.50 0.86 26.23
N ALA A 188 -1.99 -0.23 25.62
CA ALA A 188 -1.30 -1.51 25.68
C ALA A 188 0.00 -1.49 24.86
N ILE A 189 0.00 -0.83 23.71
CA ILE A 189 1.14 -0.86 22.77
C ILE A 189 2.18 0.23 23.05
N THR A 190 1.78 1.39 23.58
CA THR A 190 2.71 2.46 23.93
C THR A 190 3.73 1.99 24.97
N GLY A 191 5.02 2.16 24.68
CA GLY A 191 6.10 1.71 25.57
C GLY A 191 6.30 0.20 25.60
N MET A 192 5.65 -0.57 24.72
CA MET A 192 5.89 -2.00 24.57
C MET A 192 7.34 -2.26 24.22
N ASP A 193 7.97 -3.19 24.93
CA ASP A 193 9.28 -3.75 24.59
C ASP A 193 9.13 -4.92 23.62
N VAL A 194 9.87 -4.87 22.52
CA VAL A 194 9.94 -5.95 21.52
C VAL A 194 10.99 -7.01 21.93
N GLY A 195 11.86 -6.70 22.90
CA GLY A 195 12.89 -7.59 23.43
C GLY A 195 14.12 -7.70 22.53
N ALA A 196 14.25 -6.79 21.56
CA ALA A 196 15.43 -6.61 20.73
C ALA A 196 15.38 -5.25 20.01
N PRO A 197 16.53 -4.59 19.82
CA PRO A 197 16.61 -3.37 19.02
C PRO A 197 16.29 -3.66 17.54
N PRO A 198 15.71 -2.69 16.81
CA PRO A 198 15.45 -2.84 15.39
C PRO A 198 16.77 -3.03 14.62
N PRO A 199 16.83 -3.98 13.67
CA PRO A 199 18.02 -4.19 12.86
C PRO A 199 18.36 -2.96 12.01
N ALA A 200 19.66 -2.73 11.80
CA ALA A 200 20.15 -1.60 11.02
C ALA A 200 19.59 -1.64 9.59
N GLY A 201 19.10 -0.48 9.11
CA GLY A 201 18.48 -0.37 7.79
C GLY A 201 17.00 -0.75 7.74
N MET A 202 16.37 -1.12 8.87
CA MET A 202 14.93 -1.37 8.92
C MET A 202 14.14 -0.07 8.65
N PRO A 203 13.28 -0.04 7.61
CA PRO A 203 12.49 1.15 7.31
C PRO A 203 11.49 1.43 8.43
N GLN A 204 11.55 2.63 8.98
CA GLN A 204 10.65 3.10 10.03
C GLN A 204 9.88 4.34 9.56
N PRO A 205 8.62 4.54 10.02
CA PRO A 205 7.85 3.71 10.93
C PRO A 205 7.32 2.42 10.29
N VAL A 206 7.21 1.37 11.09
CA VAL A 206 6.71 0.05 10.66
C VAL A 206 5.18 0.07 10.66
N SER A 207 4.57 -0.32 9.54
CA SER A 207 3.11 -0.45 9.41
C SER A 207 2.66 -1.87 9.74
N VAL A 208 1.69 -2.02 10.63
CA VAL A 208 1.10 -3.31 11.02
C VAL A 208 -0.41 -3.27 10.77
N LEU A 209 -0.94 -4.35 10.17
CA LEU A 209 -2.37 -4.54 9.98
C LEU A 209 -2.84 -5.78 10.75
N LEU A 210 -3.78 -5.56 11.66
CA LEU A 210 -4.54 -6.60 12.34
C LEU A 210 -5.82 -6.86 11.54
N LEU A 211 -6.02 -8.12 11.17
CA LEU A 211 -7.18 -8.57 10.42
C LEU A 211 -8.21 -9.23 11.35
N PRO A 212 -9.51 -9.05 11.10
CA PRO A 212 -10.56 -9.77 11.81
C PRO A 212 -10.40 -11.29 11.59
N GLY A 213 -10.54 -12.07 12.66
CA GLY A 213 -10.34 -13.53 12.64
C GLY A 213 -8.90 -14.04 12.47
N GLY A 214 -7.91 -13.16 12.24
CA GLY A 214 -6.54 -13.56 11.91
C GLY A 214 -5.64 -13.92 13.10
N THR A 215 -5.99 -13.49 14.32
CA THR A 215 -5.18 -13.71 15.52
C THR A 215 -6.07 -13.88 16.74
N HIS A 216 -6.47 -15.12 17.01
CA HIS A 216 -7.16 -15.46 18.24
C HIS A 216 -6.13 -15.58 19.36
N CYS A 217 -6.35 -14.87 20.46
CA CYS A 217 -5.69 -15.23 21.70
C CYS A 217 -6.02 -16.68 22.01
N ALA A 218 -5.00 -17.50 22.25
CA ALA A 218 -5.24 -18.86 22.68
C ALA A 218 -6.16 -18.80 23.90
N ALA A 219 -7.31 -19.49 23.84
CA ALA A 219 -8.19 -19.60 24.99
C ALA A 219 -7.36 -20.10 26.18
N PRO A 220 -7.59 -19.59 27.41
CA PRO A 220 -6.88 -20.10 28.57
C PRO A 220 -7.06 -21.62 28.60
N ARG A 221 -5.96 -22.38 28.60
CA ARG A 221 -6.03 -23.82 28.81
C ARG A 221 -6.72 -24.02 30.16
N ARG A 222 -7.92 -24.58 30.17
CA ARG A 222 -8.52 -25.05 31.43
C ARG A 222 -7.52 -26.04 32.04
N PRO A 223 -7.19 -25.93 33.33
CA PRO A 223 -6.42 -26.97 33.99
C PRO A 223 -7.19 -28.28 33.84
N ALA A 224 -6.50 -29.35 33.46
CA ALA A 224 -7.04 -30.69 33.54
C ALA A 224 -7.26 -30.99 35.03
N GLU A 225 -8.52 -31.25 35.39
CA GLU A 225 -8.92 -31.74 36.71
C GLU A 225 -8.50 -33.20 36.88
#